data_AF-A0A2S9YXB9-F1
#
_entry.id   AF-A0A2S9YXB9-F1
#
_cell.length_a   1.000
_cell.length_b   1.000
_cell.length_c   1.000
_cell.angle_alpha   90.00
_cell.angle_beta   90.00
_cell.angle_gamma   90.00
#
_symmetry.space_group_name_H-M   'P 1'
#
loop_
_entity.id
_entity.type
_entity.pdbx_description
1 polymer ?
#
loop_
_entity_poly.entity_id
_entity_poly.type
_entity_poly.pdbx_seq_one_letter_code
_entity_poly.pdbx_strand_id
1 'polypeptide(L)'
;MVRPQLSLATVLALALACTPAAEPGGTFGEFTTAETGDGDGDTGDGDTGDGDTGDGDTGDGDGDTSCGDGIVQAGEQCDLGPGNSADGQCTPECNIATCGDGYVYVNFEECDDGNALNTDDCVDGCLAATCGDGFVHEGVEDCDDGNDDDADACNSMCMPGSCGDGVVQAGEQCDDGNADTTDNCPACELAYCGDGYLQAGVEQCDDGNELATDACLPTVCVPNVCGDGHVYDGMETCDDGNDLDDDACPSSCEPAYCGDGFTLADVEECDDGNDVDDDGCTNDCVALCAGTLLDPGNGIEGCWYTAGAVNMSCTQVCADHGGFDAAATQHTGNAAGMLFWPNKANRGNWVNIECSSTDNNTNWGADGQAPDPNWMHAACHANCACNN
;
A
#
# COMPACT_ATOMS: atom_id res chain seq x y z
N MET A 1 42.75 -5.19 18.47
CA MET A 1 41.91 -4.71 17.35
C MET A 1 41.52 -3.28 17.67
N VAL A 2 42.13 -2.35 16.94
CA VAL A 2 42.07 -0.90 17.19
C VAL A 2 40.88 -0.34 16.40
N ARG A 3 39.94 0.31 17.09
CA ARG A 3 38.87 1.10 16.47
C ARG A 3 39.45 2.44 15.99
N PRO A 4 39.28 2.87 14.73
CA PRO A 4 39.49 4.27 14.39
C PRO A 4 38.19 5.05 14.55
N GLN A 5 38.29 6.17 15.27
CA GLN A 5 37.27 7.21 15.35
C GLN A 5 37.29 7.99 14.04
N LEU A 6 36.15 8.08 13.34
CA LEU A 6 36.00 8.95 12.18
C LEU A 6 35.72 10.38 12.68
N SER A 7 36.68 11.26 12.41
CA SER A 7 36.60 12.69 12.69
C SER A 7 35.67 13.37 11.68
N LEU A 8 34.63 14.03 12.16
CA LEU A 8 33.75 14.89 11.38
C LEU A 8 34.54 16.16 10.99
N ALA A 9 34.87 16.31 9.72
CA ALA A 9 35.50 17.51 9.20
C ALA A 9 34.87 17.92 7.86
N THR A 10 34.36 19.17 7.88
CA THR A 10 34.24 20.12 6.76
C THR A 10 33.07 19.96 5.80
N VAL A 11 32.21 20.98 5.72
CA VAL A 11 31.94 21.69 4.46
C VAL A 11 31.75 23.18 4.76
N LEU A 12 32.73 23.98 4.35
CA LEU A 12 32.68 25.44 4.25
C LEU A 12 32.14 25.78 2.86
N ALA A 13 30.92 26.33 2.78
CA ALA A 13 30.32 26.75 1.53
C ALA A 13 31.05 27.98 0.97
N LEU A 14 31.80 27.79 -0.11
CA LEU A 14 32.38 28.84 -0.93
C LEU A 14 31.39 29.15 -2.06
N ALA A 15 30.69 30.28 -1.97
CA ALA A 15 29.84 30.77 -3.07
C ALA A 15 30.73 31.34 -4.18
N LEU A 16 30.85 30.60 -5.30
CA LEU A 16 31.40 31.12 -6.55
C LEU A 16 30.25 31.69 -7.39
N ALA A 17 30.26 33.01 -7.57
CA ALA A 17 29.42 33.70 -8.53
C ALA A 17 29.94 33.42 -9.95
N CYS A 18 29.07 32.92 -10.83
CA CYS A 18 29.34 32.76 -12.25
C CYS A 18 28.70 33.92 -13.02
N THR A 19 29.53 34.80 -13.58
CA THR A 19 29.14 35.78 -14.61
C THR A 19 29.41 35.18 -15.99
N PRO A 20 28.52 35.31 -16.99
CA PRO A 20 28.84 34.88 -18.34
C PRO A 20 29.83 35.86 -18.99
N ALA A 21 30.95 35.30 -19.46
CA ALA A 21 31.94 35.99 -20.27
C ALA A 21 31.50 35.96 -21.74
N ALA A 22 31.48 37.14 -22.36
CA ALA A 22 31.46 37.31 -23.81
C ALA A 22 32.86 37.02 -24.38
N GLU A 23 32.94 36.45 -25.58
CA GLU A 23 33.99 36.54 -26.63
C GLU A 23 33.67 35.50 -27.73
N PRO A 24 34.23 35.51 -28.96
CA PRO A 24 34.40 36.60 -29.94
C PRO A 24 33.97 36.20 -31.38
N GLY A 25 34.11 37.15 -32.32
CA GLY A 25 33.54 37.16 -33.67
C GLY A 25 33.91 36.04 -34.66
N GLY A 26 32.95 35.77 -35.55
CA GLY A 26 33.13 35.14 -36.86
C GLY A 26 32.52 36.05 -37.93
N THR A 27 33.36 36.65 -38.76
CA THR A 27 32.97 37.54 -39.88
C THR A 27 32.54 36.72 -41.08
N PHE A 28 31.29 36.86 -41.53
CA PHE A 28 30.89 36.50 -42.90
C PHE A 28 30.77 37.75 -43.76
N GLY A 29 31.35 37.65 -44.95
CA GLY A 29 31.62 38.78 -45.86
C GLY A 29 30.35 39.42 -46.41
N GLU A 30 30.32 40.74 -46.28
CA GLU A 30 29.50 41.65 -47.06
C GLU A 30 29.93 41.55 -48.54
N PHE A 31 29.04 41.06 -49.41
CA PHE A 31 29.23 41.13 -50.85
C PHE A 31 28.44 42.32 -51.40
N THR A 32 29.20 43.34 -51.78
CA THR A 32 28.77 44.60 -52.38
C THR A 32 28.19 44.38 -53.78
N THR A 33 27.00 44.90 -54.07
CA THR A 33 26.60 45.20 -55.46
C THR A 33 27.08 46.60 -55.80
N ALA A 34 28.12 46.68 -56.63
CA ALA A 34 28.61 47.91 -57.22
C ALA A 34 27.65 48.38 -58.31
N GLU A 35 27.01 49.54 -58.11
CA GLU A 35 26.41 50.31 -59.21
C GLU A 35 27.51 51.12 -59.91
N THR A 36 27.69 50.86 -61.20
CA THR A 36 28.35 51.77 -62.13
C THR A 36 27.28 52.35 -63.06
N GLY A 37 26.86 53.58 -62.77
CA GLY A 37 26.03 54.39 -63.67
C GLY A 37 26.75 55.69 -63.96
N ASP A 38 27.40 55.74 -65.13
CA ASP A 38 28.08 56.92 -65.66
C ASP A 38 27.06 57.99 -66.05
N GLY A 39 27.27 59.20 -65.56
CA GLY A 39 26.48 60.37 -65.95
C GLY A 39 27.03 60.99 -67.24
N ASP A 40 26.14 61.27 -68.17
CA ASP A 40 26.35 62.30 -69.20
C ASP A 40 25.15 63.25 -69.15
N GLY A 41 25.45 64.50 -68.80
CA GLY A 41 24.51 65.60 -68.91
C GLY A 41 24.53 66.17 -70.32
N ASP A 42 23.36 66.54 -70.83
CA ASP A 42 23.28 67.62 -71.80
C ASP A 42 22.01 68.45 -71.59
N THR A 43 22.18 69.75 -71.71
CA THR A 43 21.18 70.80 -71.52
C THR A 43 20.69 71.29 -72.87
N GLY A 44 19.39 71.60 -73.00
CA GLY A 44 18.94 72.59 -73.99
C GLY A 44 17.58 72.36 -74.64
N ASP A 45 16.71 73.35 -74.42
CA ASP A 45 15.73 73.99 -75.29
C ASP A 45 14.72 73.17 -76.13
N GLY A 46 13.49 73.71 -76.16
CA GLY A 46 12.33 73.08 -76.79
C GLY A 46 11.87 73.69 -78.11
N ASP A 47 10.80 73.12 -78.65
CA ASP A 47 9.85 73.71 -79.62
C ASP A 47 8.70 72.69 -79.78
N THR A 48 7.46 73.05 -79.44
CA THR A 48 6.32 73.29 -80.35
C THR A 48 5.97 72.20 -81.38
N GLY A 49 4.78 71.61 -81.17
CA GLY A 49 3.79 71.19 -82.18
C GLY A 49 4.17 70.12 -83.22
N ASP A 50 3.45 69.00 -83.24
CA ASP A 50 2.36 68.78 -84.21
C ASP A 50 1.64 67.45 -83.89
N GLY A 51 0.34 67.42 -84.20
CA GLY A 51 -0.46 66.21 -84.09
C GLY A 51 -0.08 65.19 -85.15
N ASP A 52 -0.12 63.91 -84.79
CA ASP A 52 -0.34 62.87 -85.76
C ASP A 52 -1.43 61.92 -85.28
N THR A 53 -2.35 61.66 -86.20
CA THR A 53 -3.58 60.91 -86.02
C THR A 53 -3.34 59.47 -86.42
N GLY A 54 -3.60 58.55 -85.49
CA GLY A 54 -3.97 57.18 -85.79
C GLY A 54 -2.81 56.27 -86.17
N ASP A 55 -2.43 55.41 -85.24
CA ASP A 55 -2.53 53.98 -85.54
C ASP A 55 -2.88 53.25 -84.25
N GLY A 56 -3.66 52.18 -84.40
CA GLY A 56 -4.45 51.59 -83.33
C GLY A 56 -3.66 51.15 -82.11
N ASP A 57 -4.19 51.53 -80.95
CA ASP A 57 -3.94 50.90 -79.65
C ASP A 57 -4.05 49.37 -79.77
N THR A 58 -2.93 48.70 -79.99
CA THR A 58 -2.59 47.56 -79.14
C THR A 58 -2.02 48.17 -77.88
N GLY A 59 -2.91 48.46 -76.93
CA GLY A 59 -2.62 49.15 -75.68
C GLY A 59 -1.27 48.76 -75.10
N ASP A 60 -0.39 49.74 -75.09
CA ASP A 60 0.21 50.33 -73.90
C ASP A 60 0.83 49.34 -72.91
N GLY A 61 2.16 49.40 -72.87
CA GLY A 61 3.01 48.92 -71.78
C GLY A 61 2.81 49.74 -70.51
N ASP A 62 1.60 49.68 -69.98
CA ASP A 62 1.25 50.04 -68.63
C ASP A 62 1.28 48.74 -67.85
N GLY A 63 2.32 48.56 -67.03
CA GLY A 63 2.62 47.31 -66.32
C GLY A 63 1.39 46.60 -65.78
N ASP A 64 0.96 45.58 -66.51
CA ASP A 64 0.20 44.49 -65.93
C ASP A 64 1.18 43.82 -64.96
N THR A 65 1.09 44.22 -63.70
CA THR A 65 1.75 43.62 -62.54
C THR A 65 1.28 42.18 -62.42
N SER A 66 1.75 41.35 -63.34
CA SER A 66 1.26 40.01 -63.56
C SER A 66 2.42 39.06 -63.37
N CYS A 67 2.44 38.49 -62.17
CA CYS A 67 3.38 37.46 -61.79
C CYS A 67 3.45 36.35 -62.85
N GLY A 68 4.68 36.01 -63.26
CA GLY A 68 4.98 34.94 -64.21
C GLY A 68 5.34 35.40 -65.62
N ASP A 69 5.73 36.67 -65.80
CA ASP A 69 6.20 37.21 -67.09
C ASP A 69 7.73 37.09 -67.30
N GLY A 70 8.46 36.67 -66.27
CA GLY A 70 9.92 36.50 -66.27
C GLY A 70 10.70 37.78 -65.94
N ILE A 71 10.03 38.82 -65.44
CA ILE A 71 10.63 40.10 -65.06
C ILE A 71 10.20 40.42 -63.63
N VAL A 72 11.16 40.64 -62.72
CA VAL A 72 10.83 41.06 -61.35
C VAL A 72 10.35 42.50 -61.33
N GLN A 73 9.09 42.70 -60.97
CA GLN A 73 8.42 44.01 -60.90
C GLN A 73 8.19 44.48 -59.45
N ALA A 74 7.64 45.68 -59.28
CA ALA A 74 7.38 46.25 -57.94
C ALA A 74 6.29 45.46 -57.20
N GLY A 75 6.66 44.77 -56.11
CA GLY A 75 5.76 43.92 -55.33
C GLY A 75 6.10 42.42 -55.44
N GLU A 76 6.95 42.05 -56.38
CA GLU A 76 7.45 40.68 -56.55
C GLU A 76 8.82 40.53 -55.88
N GLN A 77 9.08 39.36 -55.31
CA GLN A 77 10.39 39.00 -54.75
C GLN A 77 11.23 38.19 -55.74
N CYS A 78 10.55 37.51 -56.67
CA CYS A 78 11.14 36.72 -57.75
C CYS A 78 10.14 36.62 -58.91
N ASP A 79 10.62 36.34 -60.12
CA ASP A 79 9.77 35.98 -61.25
C ASP A 79 10.60 35.10 -62.21
N LEU A 80 10.30 33.81 -62.24
CA LEU A 80 10.92 32.82 -63.14
C LEU A 80 10.05 32.57 -64.40
N GLY A 81 9.07 33.42 -64.64
CA GLY A 81 8.12 33.32 -65.74
C GLY A 81 7.27 32.05 -65.61
N PRO A 82 7.13 31.28 -66.71
CA PRO A 82 6.54 29.94 -66.67
C PRO A 82 7.25 28.93 -65.75
N GLY A 83 8.40 29.29 -65.19
CA GLY A 83 9.15 28.49 -64.21
C GLY A 83 8.69 28.67 -62.76
N ASN A 84 7.77 29.60 -62.48
CA ASN A 84 7.12 29.68 -61.16
C ASN A 84 6.38 28.37 -60.88
N SER A 85 6.52 27.85 -59.67
CA SER A 85 5.97 26.54 -59.30
C SER A 85 5.65 26.50 -57.81
N ALA A 86 4.62 25.74 -57.45
CA ALA A 86 4.32 25.43 -56.05
C ALA A 86 5.43 24.61 -55.37
N ASP A 87 6.27 23.95 -56.17
CA ASP A 87 7.34 23.06 -55.70
C ASP A 87 8.75 23.70 -55.81
N GLY A 88 8.83 24.98 -56.18
CA GLY A 88 10.06 25.64 -56.60
C GLY A 88 10.42 26.87 -55.77
N GLN A 89 11.63 27.39 -55.97
CA GLN A 89 12.15 28.56 -55.25
C GLN A 89 11.29 29.82 -55.42
N CYS A 90 10.57 29.94 -56.54
CA CYS A 90 9.65 31.05 -56.80
C CYS A 90 8.22 30.51 -56.89
N THR A 91 7.39 30.91 -55.94
CA THR A 91 6.01 30.44 -55.83
C THR A 91 5.16 30.97 -57.00
N PRO A 92 3.96 30.42 -57.25
CA PRO A 92 3.04 30.93 -58.27
C PRO A 92 2.60 32.38 -58.04
N GLU A 93 2.88 32.95 -56.88
CA GLU A 93 2.55 34.33 -56.50
C GLU A 93 3.77 35.27 -56.52
N CYS A 94 4.89 34.85 -57.10
CA CYS A 94 6.11 35.65 -57.26
C CYS A 94 6.75 36.08 -55.93
N ASN A 95 6.55 35.24 -54.92
CA ASN A 95 7.26 35.30 -53.65
C ASN A 95 8.36 34.22 -53.65
N ILE A 96 9.47 34.51 -52.98
CA ILE A 96 10.48 33.48 -52.74
C ILE A 96 9.87 32.48 -51.77
N ALA A 97 9.94 31.19 -52.09
CA ALA A 97 9.43 30.14 -51.23
C ALA A 97 10.13 30.21 -49.87
N THR A 98 9.33 30.23 -48.81
CA THR A 98 9.80 30.26 -47.42
C THR A 98 8.92 29.38 -46.57
N CYS A 99 9.54 28.60 -45.69
CA CYS A 99 8.84 27.81 -44.70
C CYS A 99 7.67 28.51 -44.01
N GLY A 100 6.49 27.89 -44.12
CA GLY A 100 5.22 28.36 -43.58
C GLY A 100 4.40 29.22 -44.56
N ASP A 101 4.72 29.20 -45.86
CA ASP A 101 3.99 29.96 -46.88
C ASP A 101 2.94 29.12 -47.65
N GLY A 102 2.87 27.81 -47.37
CA GLY A 102 1.96 26.85 -47.96
C GLY A 102 2.50 26.17 -49.22
N TYR A 103 3.76 26.41 -49.60
CA TYR A 103 4.40 25.88 -50.79
C TYR A 103 5.69 25.12 -50.44
N VAL A 104 5.71 23.81 -50.69
CA VAL A 104 6.88 22.96 -50.37
C VAL A 104 8.01 23.16 -51.39
N TYR A 105 9.12 23.78 -51.01
CA TYR A 105 10.30 23.86 -51.87
C TYR A 105 11.08 22.53 -51.91
N VAL A 106 10.80 21.72 -52.93
CA VAL A 106 11.34 20.36 -53.05
C VAL A 106 12.87 20.35 -53.03
N ASN A 107 13.43 19.43 -52.24
CA ASN A 107 14.86 19.25 -51.91
C ASN A 107 15.43 20.24 -50.88
N PHE A 108 14.66 21.21 -50.41
CA PHE A 108 15.06 22.14 -49.35
C PHE A 108 14.14 22.05 -48.13
N GLU A 109 12.86 21.78 -48.35
CA GLU A 109 11.83 21.62 -47.32
C GLU A 109 11.26 20.20 -47.39
N GLU A 110 11.03 19.58 -46.23
CA GLU A 110 10.41 18.25 -46.13
C GLU A 110 8.88 18.34 -46.08
N CYS A 111 8.36 19.45 -45.55
CA CYS A 111 6.93 19.77 -45.46
C CYS A 111 6.73 21.30 -45.45
N ASP A 112 5.49 21.76 -45.64
CA ASP A 112 5.06 23.14 -45.39
C ASP A 112 3.53 23.13 -45.15
N ASP A 113 3.09 23.55 -43.97
CA ASP A 113 1.67 23.56 -43.56
C ASP A 113 1.04 24.96 -43.60
N GLY A 114 1.75 25.93 -44.18
CA GLY A 114 1.27 27.29 -44.35
C GLY A 114 1.28 28.13 -43.07
N ASN A 115 2.01 27.70 -42.04
CA ASN A 115 2.22 28.50 -40.85
C ASN A 115 3.59 28.22 -40.17
N ALA A 116 3.82 28.81 -39.00
CA ALA A 116 5.10 28.73 -38.28
C ALA A 116 4.92 28.21 -36.84
N LEU A 117 3.82 27.48 -36.60
CA LEU A 117 3.65 26.71 -35.38
C LEU A 117 4.50 25.45 -35.50
N ASN A 118 4.97 24.95 -34.37
CA ASN A 118 5.74 23.69 -34.30
C ASN A 118 4.88 22.57 -33.70
N THR A 119 3.58 22.76 -33.62
CA THR A 119 2.67 21.87 -32.87
C THR A 119 1.67 21.20 -33.80
N ASP A 120 1.94 21.21 -35.09
CA ASP A 120 1.13 20.67 -36.18
C ASP A 120 2.03 19.90 -37.16
N ASP A 121 1.67 19.86 -38.45
CA ASP A 121 2.30 18.94 -39.40
C ASP A 121 3.79 19.25 -39.68
N CYS A 122 4.22 20.49 -39.45
CA CYS A 122 5.61 20.94 -39.62
C CYS A 122 6.18 21.59 -38.37
N VAL A 123 7.51 21.51 -38.24
CA VAL A 123 8.29 22.29 -37.25
C VAL A 123 9.24 23.26 -37.94
N ASP A 124 9.81 24.17 -37.14
CA ASP A 124 10.74 25.20 -37.58
C ASP A 124 11.86 24.64 -38.47
N GLY A 125 12.09 25.29 -39.61
CA GLY A 125 12.99 24.79 -40.65
C GLY A 125 12.35 23.80 -41.63
N CYS A 126 11.02 23.65 -41.62
CA CYS A 126 10.24 22.85 -42.57
C CYS A 126 10.65 21.38 -42.59
N LEU A 127 10.81 20.86 -41.37
CA LEU A 127 10.93 19.44 -41.09
C LEU A 127 9.55 18.92 -40.68
N ALA A 128 9.22 17.69 -41.07
CA ALA A 128 7.99 17.07 -40.62
C ALA A 128 8.04 16.89 -39.11
N ALA A 129 6.93 17.20 -38.42
CA ALA A 129 6.82 16.94 -36.99
C ALA A 129 6.95 15.43 -36.71
N THR A 130 7.83 15.08 -35.78
CA THR A 130 8.10 13.70 -35.38
C THR A 130 8.37 13.62 -33.89
N CYS A 131 7.84 12.58 -33.26
CA CYS A 131 8.21 12.22 -31.90
C CYS A 131 9.72 12.25 -31.64
N GLY A 132 10.12 12.97 -30.59
CA GLY A 132 11.50 13.21 -30.20
C GLY A 132 12.12 14.47 -30.84
N ASP A 133 11.35 15.32 -31.52
CA ASP A 133 11.86 16.55 -32.15
C ASP A 133 11.88 17.78 -31.20
N GLY A 134 11.30 17.63 -30.01
CA GLY A 134 11.24 18.64 -28.97
C GLY A 134 9.95 19.46 -28.98
N PHE A 135 9.00 19.15 -29.85
CA PHE A 135 7.70 19.81 -29.95
C PHE A 135 6.55 18.81 -29.94
N VAL A 136 5.48 19.12 -29.21
CA VAL A 136 4.31 18.25 -29.13
C VAL A 136 3.37 18.55 -30.30
N HIS A 137 3.15 17.59 -31.19
CA HIS A 137 2.14 17.66 -32.24
C HIS A 137 0.73 17.54 -31.65
N GLU A 138 0.00 18.65 -31.61
CA GLU A 138 -1.32 18.77 -30.99
C GLU A 138 -2.34 17.79 -31.60
N GLY A 139 -2.84 16.87 -30.77
CA GLY A 139 -3.85 15.88 -31.18
C GLY A 139 -3.28 14.64 -31.86
N VAL A 140 -1.96 14.55 -32.01
CA VAL A 140 -1.24 13.35 -32.48
C VAL A 140 -0.39 12.76 -31.36
N GLU A 141 0.30 13.61 -30.60
CA GLU A 141 1.23 13.24 -29.53
C GLU A 141 0.71 13.71 -28.17
N ASP A 142 0.88 12.89 -27.14
CA ASP A 142 0.49 13.24 -25.77
C ASP A 142 1.65 13.92 -25.02
N CYS A 143 2.89 13.67 -25.43
CA CYS A 143 4.12 14.30 -24.94
C CYS A 143 5.22 14.28 -26.02
N ASP A 144 6.29 15.05 -25.79
CA ASP A 144 7.56 15.01 -26.52
C ASP A 144 8.63 15.60 -25.60
N ASP A 145 9.75 14.91 -25.40
CA ASP A 145 10.89 15.38 -24.59
C ASP A 145 12.20 15.52 -25.38
N GLY A 146 12.10 15.53 -26.71
CA GLY A 146 13.19 15.85 -27.62
C GLY A 146 14.19 14.71 -27.82
N ASN A 147 13.82 13.47 -27.50
CA ASN A 147 14.64 12.29 -27.80
C ASN A 147 13.80 10.99 -27.95
N ASP A 148 14.48 9.88 -28.24
CA ASP A 148 13.86 8.54 -28.47
C ASP A 148 14.12 7.55 -27.31
N ASP A 149 14.43 8.03 -26.09
CA ASP A 149 14.72 7.16 -24.93
C ASP A 149 13.41 6.80 -24.19
N ASP A 150 13.00 5.54 -24.22
CA ASP A 150 11.74 5.13 -23.59
C ASP A 150 11.73 5.29 -22.04
N ALA A 151 12.87 5.57 -21.42
CA ALA A 151 13.05 5.59 -19.97
C ALA A 151 12.99 6.98 -19.31
N ASP A 152 12.71 8.05 -20.06
CA ASP A 152 12.52 9.39 -19.51
C ASP A 152 11.05 9.84 -19.55
N ALA A 153 10.76 11.09 -19.94
CA ALA A 153 9.44 11.67 -19.69
C ALA A 153 8.40 11.21 -20.71
N CYS A 154 8.85 10.84 -21.90
CA CYS A 154 8.02 10.45 -23.02
C CYS A 154 8.65 9.26 -23.75
N ASN A 155 7.87 8.22 -24.05
CA ASN A 155 8.41 7.11 -24.81
C ASN A 155 8.53 7.44 -26.31
N SER A 156 9.24 6.60 -27.06
CA SER A 156 9.43 6.72 -28.52
C SER A 156 8.14 6.61 -29.36
N MET A 157 6.99 6.40 -28.72
CA MET A 157 5.66 6.48 -29.34
C MET A 157 4.89 7.75 -28.96
N CYS A 158 5.56 8.71 -28.31
CA CYS A 158 5.02 9.97 -27.83
C CYS A 158 3.83 9.82 -26.88
N MET A 159 3.93 8.77 -26.06
CA MET A 159 3.02 8.51 -24.95
C MET A 159 3.79 8.67 -23.64
N PRO A 160 3.16 9.21 -22.59
CA PRO A 160 3.79 9.23 -21.27
C PRO A 160 4.16 7.81 -20.83
N GLY A 161 5.30 7.68 -20.15
CA GLY A 161 5.67 6.44 -19.48
C GLY A 161 4.55 5.94 -18.57
N SER A 162 4.32 4.63 -18.55
CA SER A 162 3.26 4.03 -17.77
C SER A 162 3.76 2.84 -16.96
N CYS A 163 3.43 2.87 -15.67
CA CYS A 163 3.75 1.77 -14.79
C CYS A 163 3.22 0.42 -15.29
N GLY A 164 4.13 -0.54 -15.44
CA GLY A 164 3.87 -1.90 -15.90
C GLY A 164 4.07 -2.10 -17.40
N ASP A 165 4.79 -1.21 -18.09
CA ASP A 165 5.09 -1.36 -19.53
C ASP A 165 6.44 -2.03 -19.81
N GLY A 166 7.19 -2.33 -18.76
CA GLY A 166 8.47 -3.03 -18.79
C GLY A 166 9.67 -2.10 -18.89
N VAL A 167 9.46 -0.77 -18.83
CA VAL A 167 10.51 0.24 -18.91
C VAL A 167 10.46 1.10 -17.66
N VAL A 168 11.52 1.05 -16.85
CA VAL A 168 11.62 1.90 -15.65
C VAL A 168 11.79 3.35 -16.07
N GLN A 169 10.76 4.17 -15.87
CA GLN A 169 10.80 5.60 -16.21
C GLN A 169 11.28 6.48 -15.06
N ALA A 170 11.51 7.76 -15.36
CA ALA A 170 11.89 8.75 -14.37
C ALA A 170 10.82 8.90 -13.26
N GLY A 171 11.14 8.44 -12.06
CA GLY A 171 10.25 8.50 -10.89
C GLY A 171 9.82 7.13 -10.39
N GLU A 172 9.96 6.10 -11.21
CA GLU A 172 9.70 4.72 -10.83
C GLU A 172 10.92 4.10 -10.14
N GLN A 173 10.68 3.26 -9.13
CA GLN A 173 11.74 2.48 -8.49
C GLN A 173 11.93 1.11 -9.15
N CYS A 174 10.90 0.64 -9.86
CA CYS A 174 10.88 -0.61 -10.60
C CYS A 174 9.77 -0.56 -11.66
N ASP A 175 9.84 -1.46 -12.63
CA ASP A 175 8.76 -1.81 -13.56
C ASP A 175 8.99 -3.27 -13.96
N ASP A 176 7.97 -4.11 -13.81
CA ASP A 176 8.04 -5.55 -14.09
C ASP A 176 7.17 -5.98 -15.29
N GLY A 177 6.70 -5.02 -16.07
CA GLY A 177 5.96 -5.22 -17.31
C GLY A 177 4.54 -5.73 -17.13
N ASN A 178 3.94 -5.55 -15.95
CA ASN A 178 2.55 -5.86 -15.72
C ASN A 178 1.90 -4.97 -14.64
N ALA A 179 0.60 -5.16 -14.40
CA ALA A 179 -0.18 -4.35 -13.45
C ALA A 179 -0.59 -5.15 -12.19
N ASP A 180 0.03 -6.29 -11.95
CA ASP A 180 -0.13 -7.06 -10.72
C ASP A 180 0.57 -6.30 -9.59
N THR A 181 -0.13 -6.11 -8.49
CA THR A 181 0.41 -5.41 -7.31
C THR A 181 0.75 -6.38 -6.20
N THR A 182 0.76 -7.69 -6.49
CA THR A 182 1.03 -8.74 -5.50
C THR A 182 2.43 -9.33 -5.64
N ASP A 183 3.27 -8.73 -6.46
CA ASP A 183 4.66 -9.14 -6.69
C ASP A 183 5.65 -8.16 -6.01
N ASN A 184 6.83 -8.00 -6.59
CA ASN A 184 7.89 -7.16 -6.03
C ASN A 184 7.90 -5.74 -6.57
N CYS A 185 6.94 -5.36 -7.43
CA CYS A 185 6.85 -4.03 -8.01
C CYS A 185 5.41 -3.44 -7.99
N PRO A 186 4.76 -3.39 -6.82
CA PRO A 186 3.44 -2.78 -6.72
C PRO A 186 3.50 -1.28 -7.04
N ALA A 187 2.70 -0.86 -8.02
CA ALA A 187 2.55 0.55 -8.39
C ALA A 187 3.89 1.26 -8.69
N CYS A 188 4.85 0.54 -9.28
CA CYS A 188 6.17 1.02 -9.68
C CYS A 188 7.04 1.55 -8.53
N GLU A 189 6.71 1.09 -7.33
CA GLU A 189 7.51 1.21 -6.13
C GLU A 189 7.98 -0.18 -5.71
N LEU A 190 9.15 -0.28 -5.09
CA LEU A 190 9.64 -1.57 -4.60
C LEU A 190 8.74 -2.06 -3.46
N ALA A 191 8.30 -3.32 -3.52
CA ALA A 191 7.47 -3.91 -2.47
C ALA A 191 8.18 -3.90 -1.10
N TYR A 192 7.47 -3.49 -0.06
CA TYR A 192 7.90 -3.63 1.34
C TYR A 192 6.72 -3.68 2.30
N CYS A 193 6.97 -4.32 3.44
CA CYS A 193 5.98 -4.42 4.50
C CYS A 193 5.55 -3.06 5.06
N GLY A 194 4.27 -2.73 4.90
CA GLY A 194 3.65 -1.46 5.25
C GLY A 194 3.40 -0.52 4.06
N ASP A 195 3.59 -0.99 2.82
CA ASP A 195 3.41 -0.18 1.61
C ASP A 195 1.95 -0.12 1.11
N GLY A 196 1.07 -0.93 1.71
CA GLY A 196 -0.36 -1.02 1.39
C GLY A 196 -0.70 -2.11 0.38
N TYR A 197 0.27 -2.89 -0.07
CA TYR A 197 0.12 -3.98 -1.03
C TYR A 197 0.58 -5.31 -0.43
N LEU A 198 -0.21 -6.36 -0.63
CA LEU A 198 0.12 -7.69 -0.12
C LEU A 198 0.94 -8.47 -1.14
N GLN A 199 2.22 -8.69 -0.85
CA GLN A 199 3.11 -9.50 -1.68
C GLN A 199 2.81 -11.00 -1.53
N ALA A 200 2.28 -11.60 -2.60
CA ALA A 200 1.83 -12.98 -2.63
C ALA A 200 2.98 -13.97 -2.36
N GLY A 201 2.84 -14.73 -1.27
CA GLY A 201 3.79 -15.79 -0.90
C GLY A 201 5.04 -15.29 -0.18
N VAL A 202 5.16 -13.98 0.06
CA VAL A 202 6.20 -13.39 0.92
C VAL A 202 5.56 -12.85 2.20
N GLU A 203 4.46 -12.12 2.07
CA GLU A 203 3.77 -11.44 3.18
C GLU A 203 2.50 -12.20 3.56
N GLN A 204 2.17 -12.19 4.84
CA GLN A 204 0.92 -12.77 5.36
C GLN A 204 -0.14 -11.71 5.62
N CYS A 205 0.28 -10.46 5.83
CA CYS A 205 -0.54 -9.27 5.96
C CYS A 205 0.23 -8.06 5.43
N ASP A 206 -0.50 -6.99 5.16
CA ASP A 206 0.01 -5.63 5.01
C ASP A 206 -1.15 -4.69 5.40
N ASP A 207 -0.93 -3.77 6.33
CA ASP A 207 -1.92 -2.77 6.78
C ASP A 207 -1.55 -1.33 6.39
N GLY A 208 -0.63 -1.18 5.45
CA GLY A 208 -0.27 0.09 4.81
C GLY A 208 0.43 1.09 5.74
N ASN A 209 1.03 0.62 6.82
CA ASN A 209 1.83 1.46 7.70
C ASN A 209 2.95 0.69 8.43
N GLU A 210 3.78 1.40 9.18
CA GLU A 210 4.94 0.81 9.90
C GLU A 210 4.72 0.73 11.43
N LEU A 211 3.47 0.83 11.91
CA LEU A 211 3.17 0.65 13.33
C LEU A 211 3.24 -0.83 13.67
N ALA A 212 3.71 -1.13 14.88
CA ALA A 212 3.83 -2.50 15.39
C ALA A 212 2.75 -2.84 16.40
N THR A 213 1.76 -1.95 16.56
CA THR A 213 0.69 -2.08 17.56
C THR A 213 -0.69 -2.19 16.91
N ASP A 214 -0.76 -2.43 15.61
CA ASP A 214 -1.98 -2.66 14.85
C ASP A 214 -1.92 -4.03 14.15
N ALA A 215 -2.58 -4.20 13.01
CA ALA A 215 -2.95 -5.51 12.50
C ALA A 215 -1.75 -6.33 11.98
N CYS A 216 -0.68 -5.67 11.57
CA CYS A 216 0.45 -6.31 10.92
C CYS A 216 1.78 -5.83 11.53
N LEU A 217 2.67 -6.78 11.86
CA LEU A 217 3.98 -6.42 12.38
C LEU A 217 4.91 -5.89 11.27
N PRO A 218 5.57 -4.74 11.47
CA PRO A 218 6.41 -4.13 10.45
C PRO A 218 7.65 -4.98 10.18
N THR A 219 8.24 -4.82 9.00
CA THR A 219 9.45 -5.54 8.54
C THR A 219 9.27 -7.05 8.29
N VAL A 220 8.41 -7.74 9.05
CA VAL A 220 8.24 -9.21 8.95
C VAL A 220 6.91 -9.59 8.28
N CYS A 221 5.93 -8.70 8.27
CA CYS A 221 4.64 -8.88 7.59
C CYS A 221 3.89 -10.14 8.02
N VAL A 222 3.82 -10.29 9.33
CA VAL A 222 3.03 -11.32 10.01
C VAL A 222 1.93 -10.65 10.83
N PRO A 223 0.73 -11.24 10.89
CA PRO A 223 -0.35 -10.66 11.67
C PRO A 223 0.06 -10.50 13.12
N ASN A 224 -0.30 -9.37 13.71
CA ASN A 224 -0.16 -9.14 15.15
C ASN A 224 -1.20 -9.97 15.88
N VAL A 225 -0.73 -10.90 16.71
CA VAL A 225 -1.56 -11.85 17.44
C VAL A 225 -1.03 -12.02 18.86
N CYS A 226 -1.95 -12.10 19.80
CA CYS A 226 -1.67 -12.49 21.16
C CYS A 226 -0.74 -13.71 21.28
N GLY A 227 0.27 -13.56 22.13
CA GLY A 227 1.35 -14.50 22.33
C GLY A 227 2.55 -14.30 21.39
N ASP A 228 2.59 -13.23 20.58
CA ASP A 228 3.69 -12.99 19.64
C ASP A 228 4.78 -12.02 20.15
N GLY A 229 4.55 -11.37 21.28
CA GLY A 229 5.44 -10.43 21.95
C GLY A 229 5.12 -8.96 21.67
N HIS A 230 4.04 -8.67 20.94
CA HIS A 230 3.62 -7.34 20.53
C HIS A 230 2.17 -7.08 20.92
N VAL A 231 1.88 -5.89 21.44
CA VAL A 231 0.51 -5.53 21.86
C VAL A 231 -0.24 -4.90 20.69
N TYR A 232 -1.34 -5.52 20.27
CA TYR A 232 -2.33 -4.98 19.33
C TYR A 232 -3.31 -4.01 20.02
N ASP A 233 -3.01 -2.72 19.92
CA ASP A 233 -3.80 -1.62 20.46
C ASP A 233 -5.30 -1.72 20.10
N GLY A 234 -6.11 -1.90 21.13
CA GLY A 234 -7.58 -1.93 21.02
C GLY A 234 -8.18 -3.30 20.67
N MET A 235 -7.34 -4.30 20.39
CA MET A 235 -7.75 -5.71 20.30
C MET A 235 -7.31 -6.50 21.54
N GLU A 236 -6.18 -6.13 22.13
CA GLU A 236 -5.68 -6.69 23.38
C GLU A 236 -5.04 -5.59 24.27
N THR A 237 -4.83 -5.91 25.54
CA THR A 237 -4.27 -4.97 26.52
C THR A 237 -2.94 -5.44 27.10
N CYS A 238 -2.59 -6.71 26.90
CA CYS A 238 -1.29 -7.28 27.20
C CYS A 238 -0.88 -8.28 26.11
N ASP A 239 0.42 -8.50 26.01
CA ASP A 239 1.04 -9.60 25.26
C ASP A 239 2.41 -9.86 25.92
N ASP A 240 2.72 -11.13 26.21
CA ASP A 240 3.99 -11.51 26.83
C ASP A 240 4.83 -12.49 25.98
N GLY A 241 4.42 -12.72 24.73
CA GLY A 241 5.13 -13.55 23.77
C GLY A 241 4.96 -15.06 23.95
N ASN A 242 3.89 -15.50 24.62
CA ASN A 242 3.57 -16.91 24.73
C ASN A 242 2.07 -17.20 24.88
N ASP A 243 1.67 -18.49 24.80
CA ASP A 243 0.28 -18.95 24.91
C ASP A 243 -0.01 -19.66 26.25
N LEU A 244 0.74 -19.35 27.31
CA LEU A 244 0.52 -19.94 28.64
C LEU A 244 -0.53 -19.14 29.40
N ASP A 245 -1.49 -19.86 29.96
CA ASP A 245 -2.57 -19.26 30.73
C ASP A 245 -2.20 -19.05 32.21
N ASP A 246 -1.02 -19.49 32.65
CA ASP A 246 -0.61 -19.45 34.06
C ASP A 246 0.33 -18.29 34.43
N ASP A 247 0.40 -17.28 33.57
CA ASP A 247 1.18 -16.07 33.78
C ASP A 247 0.30 -14.80 33.76
N ALA A 248 0.94 -13.63 33.72
CA ALA A 248 0.26 -12.35 33.87
C ALA A 248 -0.54 -11.95 32.62
N CYS A 249 -0.34 -12.61 31.48
CA CYS A 249 -1.04 -12.34 30.24
C CYS A 249 -1.49 -13.65 29.59
N PRO A 250 -2.61 -14.22 30.04
CA PRO A 250 -3.15 -15.47 29.49
C PRO A 250 -3.54 -15.33 28.02
N SER A 251 -3.89 -16.44 27.38
CA SER A 251 -4.30 -16.48 25.97
C SER A 251 -5.60 -15.72 25.63
N SER A 252 -6.24 -15.10 26.63
CA SER A 252 -7.32 -14.12 26.46
C SER A 252 -6.85 -12.71 26.16
N CYS A 253 -5.54 -12.42 26.34
CA CYS A 253 -4.88 -11.16 25.98
C CYS A 253 -5.41 -9.95 26.77
N GLU A 254 -5.97 -10.27 27.93
CA GLU A 254 -6.34 -9.37 29.00
C GLU A 254 -5.51 -9.76 30.22
N PRO A 255 -5.16 -8.82 31.12
CA PRO A 255 -4.24 -9.11 32.21
C PRO A 255 -4.91 -10.07 33.18
N ALA A 256 -4.17 -11.08 33.64
CA ALA A 256 -4.70 -12.09 34.55
C ALA A 256 -5.34 -11.47 35.79
N TYR A 257 -6.53 -11.93 36.15
CA TYR A 257 -7.20 -11.55 37.40
C TYR A 257 -8.13 -12.64 37.91
N CYS A 258 -8.28 -12.71 39.23
CA CYS A 258 -9.22 -13.61 39.87
C CYS A 258 -10.66 -13.50 39.33
N GLY A 259 -11.18 -14.61 38.80
CA GLY A 259 -12.47 -14.74 38.15
C GLY A 259 -12.41 -14.66 36.62
N ASP A 260 -11.23 -14.70 35.99
CA ASP A 260 -11.07 -14.61 34.53
C ASP A 260 -11.06 -15.97 33.81
N GLY A 261 -10.98 -17.06 34.57
CA GLY A 261 -10.97 -18.44 34.10
C GLY A 261 -9.58 -19.06 34.01
N PHE A 262 -8.53 -18.32 34.35
CA PHE A 262 -7.13 -18.72 34.26
C PHE A 262 -6.45 -18.55 35.62
N THR A 263 -5.47 -19.41 35.93
CA THR A 263 -4.82 -19.38 37.25
C THR A 263 -3.42 -18.79 37.16
N LEU A 264 -3.19 -17.62 37.76
CA LEU A 264 -1.86 -17.00 37.81
C LEU A 264 -0.92 -17.75 38.76
N ALA A 265 0.12 -18.37 38.20
CA ALA A 265 1.06 -19.19 38.96
C ALA A 265 1.74 -18.40 40.09
N ASP A 266 1.86 -19.06 41.26
CA ASP A 266 2.43 -18.51 42.50
C ASP A 266 1.70 -17.27 43.08
N VAL A 267 0.56 -16.86 42.51
CA VAL A 267 -0.28 -15.76 43.00
C VAL A 267 -1.68 -16.26 43.39
N GLU A 268 -2.31 -17.06 42.54
CA GLU A 268 -3.67 -17.56 42.72
C GLU A 268 -3.65 -19.07 43.04
N GLU A 269 -4.43 -19.49 44.04
CA GLU A 269 -4.56 -20.92 44.38
C GLU A 269 -5.62 -21.63 43.53
N CYS A 270 -6.58 -20.87 43.00
CA CYS A 270 -7.65 -21.29 42.12
C CYS A 270 -8.15 -20.11 41.28
N ASP A 271 -8.93 -20.43 40.24
CA ASP A 271 -9.77 -19.50 39.49
C ASP A 271 -10.94 -20.32 38.94
N ASP A 272 -12.18 -19.84 39.08
CA ASP A 272 -13.39 -20.51 38.59
C ASP A 272 -14.17 -19.69 37.54
N GLY A 273 -13.54 -18.65 36.99
CA GLY A 273 -14.03 -17.85 35.88
C GLY A 273 -15.21 -16.95 36.18
N ASN A 274 -15.45 -16.63 37.47
CA ASN A 274 -16.43 -15.63 37.83
C ASN A 274 -16.16 -14.96 39.20
N ASP A 275 -16.90 -13.88 39.50
CA ASP A 275 -16.72 -13.07 40.71
C ASP A 275 -17.67 -13.46 41.88
N VAL A 276 -17.98 -14.75 42.06
CA VAL A 276 -18.89 -15.21 43.12
C VAL A 276 -18.09 -15.89 44.24
N ASP A 277 -18.24 -15.40 45.48
CA ASP A 277 -17.45 -15.88 46.63
C ASP A 277 -17.83 -17.27 47.16
N ASP A 278 -18.91 -17.88 46.65
CA ASP A 278 -19.54 -19.09 47.19
C ASP A 278 -19.59 -20.25 46.16
N ASP A 279 -18.96 -20.12 45.00
CA ASP A 279 -18.63 -21.21 44.06
C ASP A 279 -17.11 -21.45 44.03
N GLY A 280 -16.57 -22.31 43.16
CA GLY A 280 -15.30 -23.04 43.37
C GLY A 280 -14.08 -22.26 43.89
N CYS A 281 -14.00 -20.95 43.72
CA CYS A 281 -12.93 -20.06 44.20
C CYS A 281 -13.51 -18.80 44.90
N THR A 282 -12.83 -18.25 45.92
CA THR A 282 -13.24 -16.91 46.42
C THR A 282 -12.77 -15.81 45.46
N ASN A 283 -13.34 -14.61 45.57
CA ASN A 283 -12.85 -13.41 44.87
C ASN A 283 -11.46 -12.93 45.34
N ASP A 284 -10.88 -13.57 46.36
CA ASP A 284 -9.49 -13.39 46.82
C ASP A 284 -8.55 -14.48 46.25
N CYS A 285 -9.04 -15.31 45.31
CA CYS A 285 -8.34 -16.41 44.66
C CYS A 285 -7.75 -17.45 45.62
N VAL A 286 -8.48 -17.66 46.71
CA VAL A 286 -8.21 -18.72 47.67
C VAL A 286 -9.23 -19.81 47.45
N ALA A 287 -8.76 -21.05 47.36
CA ALA A 287 -9.66 -22.18 47.27
C ALA A 287 -10.52 -22.21 48.54
N LEU A 288 -11.84 -22.03 48.39
CA LEU A 288 -12.79 -22.23 49.50
C LEU A 288 -12.60 -23.61 50.12
N CYS A 289 -12.26 -24.60 49.32
CA CYS A 289 -12.09 -25.96 49.75
C CYS A 289 -10.78 -26.50 49.17
N ALA A 290 -9.83 -26.88 50.03
CA ALA A 290 -8.55 -27.47 49.65
C ALA A 290 -8.69 -28.87 49.01
N GLY A 291 -9.49 -29.03 47.95
CA GLY A 291 -9.63 -30.32 47.29
C GLY A 291 -10.58 -30.47 46.11
N THR A 292 -11.78 -29.88 46.03
CA THR A 292 -12.68 -30.17 44.88
C THR A 292 -13.96 -29.33 44.78
N LEU A 293 -14.17 -28.81 43.55
CA LEU A 293 -15.38 -28.56 42.75
C LEU A 293 -16.73 -28.39 43.45
N LEU A 294 -17.29 -27.19 43.27
CA LEU A 294 -18.70 -26.86 43.41
C LEU A 294 -19.38 -27.00 42.04
N ASP A 295 -20.38 -27.88 41.91
CA ASP A 295 -21.24 -27.95 40.71
C ASP A 295 -22.68 -27.60 41.12
N PRO A 296 -23.04 -26.30 41.13
CA PRO A 296 -24.40 -25.87 41.46
C PRO A 296 -25.45 -26.41 40.48
N GLY A 297 -25.07 -26.92 39.30
CA GLY A 297 -25.99 -27.51 38.32
C GLY A 297 -26.57 -28.88 38.73
N ASN A 298 -25.93 -29.58 39.67
CA ASN A 298 -26.32 -30.92 40.13
C ASN A 298 -26.76 -30.99 41.60
N GLY A 299 -26.93 -29.85 42.27
CA GLY A 299 -27.43 -29.76 43.64
C GLY A 299 -26.44 -30.22 44.71
N ILE A 300 -25.14 -30.02 44.46
CA ILE A 300 -24.06 -30.28 45.39
C ILE A 300 -23.40 -28.94 45.73
N GLU A 301 -23.77 -28.41 46.90
CA GLU A 301 -23.27 -27.15 47.45
C GLU A 301 -22.28 -27.46 48.60
N GLY A 302 -21.27 -26.60 48.83
CA GLY A 302 -20.29 -26.72 49.93
C GLY A 302 -19.00 -27.51 49.62
N CYS A 303 -18.15 -27.70 50.63
CA CYS A 303 -16.84 -28.35 50.47
C CYS A 303 -16.93 -29.87 50.58
N TRP A 304 -16.75 -30.58 49.45
CA TRP A 304 -16.84 -32.04 49.43
C TRP A 304 -15.47 -32.73 49.43
N TYR A 305 -15.37 -33.77 50.25
CA TYR A 305 -14.18 -34.59 50.42
C TYR A 305 -14.52 -36.08 50.28
N THR A 306 -13.66 -36.84 49.62
CA THR A 306 -13.75 -38.31 49.56
C THR A 306 -12.92 -38.93 50.69
N ALA A 307 -13.46 -39.93 51.36
CA ALA A 307 -12.73 -40.71 52.36
C ALA A 307 -11.43 -41.31 51.79
N GLY A 308 -10.28 -41.07 52.43
CA GLY A 308 -8.99 -41.59 51.99
C GLY A 308 -8.85 -43.12 52.03
N ALA A 309 -9.74 -43.82 52.75
CA ALA A 309 -9.82 -45.28 52.80
C ALA A 309 -11.27 -45.76 52.93
N VAL A 310 -11.52 -47.01 52.53
CA VAL A 310 -12.79 -47.69 52.85
C VAL A 310 -12.97 -47.81 54.37
N ASN A 311 -14.22 -47.96 54.81
CA ASN A 311 -14.57 -48.06 56.23
C ASN A 311 -14.20 -46.82 57.07
N MET A 312 -14.20 -45.64 56.46
CA MET A 312 -14.13 -44.35 57.13
C MET A 312 -15.50 -43.65 57.08
N SER A 313 -15.82 -42.94 58.16
CA SER A 313 -17.06 -42.15 58.29
C SER A 313 -16.80 -40.67 58.01
N CYS A 314 -17.86 -39.91 57.71
CA CYS A 314 -17.70 -38.48 57.42
C CYS A 314 -17.33 -37.64 58.63
N THR A 315 -17.64 -38.07 59.85
CA THR A 315 -17.03 -37.51 61.06
C THR A 315 -15.50 -37.58 61.00
N GLN A 316 -14.95 -38.67 60.46
CA GLN A 316 -13.50 -38.86 60.35
C GLN A 316 -12.92 -38.13 59.15
N VAL A 317 -13.64 -38.08 58.03
CA VAL A 317 -13.23 -37.31 56.84
C VAL A 317 -13.19 -35.82 57.16
N CYS A 318 -14.26 -35.27 57.73
CA CYS A 318 -14.37 -33.85 58.04
C CYS A 318 -13.71 -33.43 59.35
N ALA A 319 -12.96 -34.31 60.02
CA ALA A 319 -12.34 -34.01 61.31
C ALA A 319 -11.34 -32.84 61.22
N ASP A 320 -10.65 -32.73 60.09
CA ASP A 320 -9.65 -31.70 59.81
C ASP A 320 -10.19 -30.60 58.86
N HIS A 321 -11.49 -30.63 58.55
CA HIS A 321 -12.17 -29.74 57.59
C HIS A 321 -13.43 -29.17 58.25
N GLY A 322 -13.31 -28.42 59.34
CA GLY A 322 -14.42 -27.70 60.01
C GLY A 322 -15.62 -28.54 60.52
N GLY A 323 -15.60 -29.87 60.38
CA GLY A 323 -16.66 -30.78 60.81
C GLY A 323 -17.66 -31.13 59.72
N PHE A 324 -18.48 -32.16 59.95
CA PHE A 324 -19.44 -32.66 58.96
C PHE A 324 -20.61 -31.69 58.71
N ASP A 325 -20.91 -31.40 57.44
CA ASP A 325 -22.11 -30.68 57.03
C ASP A 325 -23.17 -31.66 56.50
N ALA A 326 -24.14 -31.96 57.34
CA ALA A 326 -25.23 -32.87 57.01
C ALA A 326 -26.24 -32.29 56.00
N ALA A 327 -26.32 -30.95 55.87
CA ALA A 327 -27.20 -30.30 54.91
C ALA A 327 -26.55 -30.32 53.53
N ALA A 328 -25.30 -29.87 53.44
CA ALA A 328 -24.53 -29.89 52.20
C ALA A 328 -24.30 -31.31 51.67
N THR A 329 -24.17 -32.33 52.53
CA THR A 329 -23.97 -33.73 52.07
C THR A 329 -25.25 -34.38 51.50
N GLN A 330 -26.41 -33.74 51.61
CA GLN A 330 -27.65 -34.24 51.00
C GLN A 330 -27.59 -34.10 49.49
N HIS A 331 -27.92 -35.17 48.77
CA HIS A 331 -27.96 -35.16 47.31
C HIS A 331 -29.01 -36.16 46.81
N THR A 332 -29.19 -36.27 45.49
CA THR A 332 -30.11 -37.28 44.94
C THR A 332 -29.41 -38.12 43.88
N GLY A 333 -29.66 -39.43 43.93
CA GLY A 333 -29.07 -40.36 42.98
C GLY A 333 -27.54 -40.39 43.06
N ASN A 334 -26.87 -40.26 41.92
CA ASN A 334 -25.43 -40.42 41.79
C ASN A 334 -24.68 -39.08 41.61
N ALA A 335 -25.26 -37.95 42.00
CA ALA A 335 -24.68 -36.62 41.80
C ALA A 335 -23.25 -36.52 42.38
N ALA A 336 -23.03 -37.00 43.61
CA ALA A 336 -21.71 -36.98 44.23
C ALA A 336 -20.71 -37.85 43.46
N GLY A 337 -21.18 -38.95 42.89
CA GLY A 337 -20.34 -39.85 42.10
C GLY A 337 -19.98 -39.35 40.72
N MET A 338 -20.89 -38.60 40.11
CA MET A 338 -20.60 -37.90 38.87
C MET A 338 -19.59 -36.78 39.08
N LEU A 339 -19.64 -36.09 40.23
CA LEU A 339 -18.67 -35.05 40.60
C LEU A 339 -17.25 -35.61 40.75
N PHE A 340 -17.06 -36.63 41.58
CA PHE A 340 -15.73 -37.18 41.85
C PHE A 340 -15.22 -38.14 40.75
N TRP A 341 -16.11 -38.67 39.90
CA TRP A 341 -15.75 -39.59 38.82
C TRP A 341 -16.56 -39.35 37.53
N PRO A 342 -16.36 -38.21 36.83
CA PRO A 342 -17.16 -37.80 35.67
C PRO A 342 -17.07 -38.76 34.49
N ASN A 343 -15.91 -39.40 34.29
CA ASN A 343 -15.69 -40.39 33.22
C ASN A 343 -16.50 -41.70 33.39
N LYS A 344 -17.24 -41.87 34.50
CA LYS A 344 -18.04 -43.08 34.78
C LYS A 344 -19.49 -43.01 34.29
N ALA A 345 -19.90 -41.90 33.66
CA ALA A 345 -21.27 -41.73 33.13
C ALA A 345 -21.70 -42.78 32.06
N ASN A 346 -20.75 -43.52 31.46
CA ASN A 346 -21.03 -44.47 30.37
C ASN A 346 -20.84 -45.96 30.77
N ARG A 347 -21.90 -46.58 31.31
CA ARG A 347 -22.14 -48.05 31.37
C ARG A 347 -21.00 -48.95 31.92
N GLY A 348 -20.06 -48.43 32.69
CA GLY A 348 -19.11 -49.26 33.45
C GLY A 348 -19.81 -50.00 34.60
N ASN A 349 -19.35 -51.21 34.94
CA ASN A 349 -19.78 -51.85 36.19
C ASN A 349 -19.46 -50.92 37.36
N TRP A 350 -20.44 -50.61 38.21
CA TRP A 350 -20.27 -49.86 39.46
C TRP A 350 -19.35 -50.66 40.39
N VAL A 351 -18.04 -50.45 40.29
CA VAL A 351 -17.08 -51.10 41.19
C VAL A 351 -16.94 -50.20 42.41
N ASN A 352 -17.38 -50.70 43.58
CA ASN A 352 -16.90 -50.54 44.98
C ASN A 352 -16.01 -49.34 45.40
N ILE A 353 -16.05 -48.22 44.68
CA ILE A 353 -15.18 -47.07 44.95
C ILE A 353 -15.98 -46.02 45.72
N GLU A 354 -17.28 -45.90 45.46
CA GLU A 354 -18.11 -44.87 46.09
C GLU A 354 -19.41 -45.45 46.62
N CYS A 355 -19.72 -45.07 47.85
CA CYS A 355 -20.85 -45.63 48.57
C CYS A 355 -22.22 -45.28 47.98
N SER A 356 -22.42 -44.02 47.54
CA SER A 356 -23.68 -43.48 46.98
C SER A 356 -24.32 -44.36 45.89
N SER A 357 -23.50 -45.14 45.19
CA SER A 357 -23.92 -45.93 44.03
C SER A 357 -24.16 -47.42 44.26
N THR A 358 -23.71 -47.97 45.39
CA THR A 358 -23.59 -49.43 45.55
C THR A 358 -24.91 -50.15 45.81
N ASP A 359 -26.03 -49.45 46.07
CA ASP A 359 -27.31 -50.09 46.43
C ASP A 359 -28.61 -49.41 45.96
N ASN A 360 -28.62 -48.72 44.81
CA ASN A 360 -29.87 -48.24 44.19
C ASN A 360 -30.61 -47.15 45.01
N ASN A 361 -29.90 -46.04 45.26
CA ASN A 361 -30.41 -44.79 45.87
C ASN A 361 -30.89 -44.93 47.32
N THR A 362 -30.31 -45.83 48.12
CA THR A 362 -30.73 -46.04 49.52
C THR A 362 -29.64 -45.80 50.56
N ASN A 363 -28.45 -45.39 50.15
CA ASN A 363 -27.36 -45.13 51.08
C ASN A 363 -26.79 -43.72 50.95
N TRP A 364 -26.17 -43.31 52.06
CA TRP A 364 -25.37 -42.12 52.24
C TRP A 364 -25.87 -40.89 51.45
N GLY A 365 -26.96 -40.27 51.93
CA GLY A 365 -27.44 -38.97 51.44
C GLY A 365 -28.15 -38.99 50.09
N ALA A 366 -28.04 -40.06 49.28
CA ALA A 366 -28.54 -40.15 47.91
C ALA A 366 -30.08 -40.30 47.78
N ASP A 367 -30.77 -40.50 48.90
CA ASP A 367 -32.24 -40.52 49.01
C ASP A 367 -32.82 -39.13 49.33
N GLY A 368 -31.98 -38.09 49.37
CA GLY A 368 -32.35 -36.74 49.76
C GLY A 368 -32.59 -36.56 51.26
N GLN A 369 -32.26 -37.56 52.10
CA GLN A 369 -32.28 -37.41 53.56
C GLN A 369 -30.90 -37.05 54.09
N ALA A 370 -30.86 -36.37 55.24
CA ALA A 370 -29.61 -36.08 55.95
C ALA A 370 -28.85 -37.38 56.26
N PRO A 371 -27.60 -37.55 55.78
CA PRO A 371 -26.83 -38.74 56.06
C PRO A 371 -26.40 -38.83 57.54
N ASP A 372 -26.25 -40.04 58.08
CA ASP A 372 -25.69 -40.26 59.42
C ASP A 372 -24.18 -40.02 59.40
N PRO A 373 -23.62 -39.01 60.09
CA PRO A 373 -22.19 -38.69 60.05
C PRO A 373 -21.23 -39.84 60.35
N ASN A 374 -21.68 -40.87 61.08
CA ASN A 374 -20.86 -41.99 61.52
C ASN A 374 -21.00 -43.24 60.64
N TRP A 375 -21.84 -43.19 59.60
CA TRP A 375 -21.98 -44.31 58.68
C TRP A 375 -20.67 -44.54 57.91
N MET A 376 -20.32 -45.80 57.73
CA MET A 376 -19.11 -46.26 57.07
C MET A 376 -19.39 -47.60 56.40
N HIS A 377 -18.66 -47.92 55.34
CA HIS A 377 -18.83 -49.19 54.64
C HIS A 377 -17.50 -49.82 54.24
N ALA A 378 -17.40 -51.14 54.42
CA ALA A 378 -16.16 -51.88 54.27
C ALA A 378 -15.65 -52.00 52.82
N ALA A 379 -16.49 -51.69 51.84
CA ALA A 379 -16.20 -51.89 50.43
C ALA A 379 -16.42 -50.64 49.57
N CYS A 380 -16.51 -49.44 50.15
CA CYS A 380 -16.59 -48.19 49.40
C CYS A 380 -16.08 -47.00 50.21
N HIS A 381 -15.75 -45.91 49.52
CA HIS A 381 -15.36 -44.63 50.10
C HIS A 381 -16.60 -43.73 50.24
N ALA A 382 -16.72 -43.05 51.38
CA ALA A 382 -17.79 -42.08 51.63
C ALA A 382 -17.39 -40.71 51.09
N ASN A 383 -18.33 -40.00 50.48
CA ASN A 383 -18.16 -38.63 49.99
C ASN A 383 -18.93 -37.69 50.91
N CYS A 384 -18.24 -36.73 51.50
CA CYS A 384 -18.74 -35.96 52.64
C CYS A 384 -18.60 -34.47 52.33
N ALA A 385 -19.68 -33.71 52.50
CA ALA A 385 -19.56 -32.28 52.65
C ALA A 385 -19.09 -31.94 54.07
N CYS A 386 -18.14 -31.04 54.18
CA CYS A 386 -17.58 -30.57 55.42
C CYS A 386 -17.78 -29.05 55.53
N ASN A 387 -17.96 -28.54 56.75
CA ASN A 387 -18.01 -27.11 57.00
C ASN A 387 -16.61 -26.53 56.82
N ASN A 388 -16.48 -25.28 56.37
CA ASN A 388 -15.22 -24.56 56.45
C ASN A 388 -15.00 -23.94 57.83
#